data_AF-A0A4R9J401-F1
#
_entry.id   AF-A0A4R9J401-F1
#
_cell.length_a   1.000
_cell.length_b   1.000
_cell.length_c   1.000
_cell.angle_alpha   90.00
_cell.angle_beta   90.00
_cell.angle_gamma   90.00
#
_symmetry.space_group_name_H-M   'P 1'
#
loop_
_entity.id
_entity.type
_entity.pdbx_description
1 polymer ?
#
loop_
_entity_poly.entity_id
_entity_poly.type
_entity_poly.pdbx_seq_one_letter_code
_entity_poly.pdbx_strand_id
1 'polypeptide(L)'
;MSNKVIPDIASDDDLGKWIWQNLVPKSGQSESVQGELLRSIEKLRYEAQNNGNGNWDKGFELLIDYLEDKILGRPKSFFKSFSSIQKDLNRLRKFKNPYVDDDLYDRVSAEIFKFCRENPNLIVHEKNSKLKR
;
A
#
# COMPACT_ATOMS: atom_id res chain seq x y z
N MET A 1 16.36 -20.65 -3.19
CA MET A 1 15.08 -19.93 -3.29
C MET A 1 15.11 -19.17 -4.60
N SER A 2 14.19 -19.43 -5.53
CA SER A 2 14.11 -18.67 -6.78
C SER A 2 13.78 -17.21 -6.44
N ASN A 3 14.62 -16.27 -6.89
CA ASN A 3 14.28 -14.85 -6.85
C ASN A 3 13.03 -14.66 -7.71
N LYS A 4 11.87 -14.54 -7.05
CA LYS A 4 10.64 -14.17 -7.75
C LYS A 4 10.82 -12.74 -8.26
N VAL A 5 10.43 -12.51 -9.50
CA VAL A 5 10.45 -11.22 -10.17
C VAL A 5 9.00 -10.89 -10.54
N ILE A 6 8.61 -9.63 -10.35
CA ILE A 6 7.33 -9.14 -10.85
C ILE A 6 7.40 -9.15 -12.39
N PRO A 7 6.50 -9.87 -13.09
CA PRO A 7 6.49 -9.88 -14.54
C PRO A 7 6.22 -8.47 -15.09
N ASP A 8 6.71 -8.21 -16.29
CA ASP A 8 6.46 -6.95 -16.99
C ASP A 8 4.98 -6.85 -17.41
N ILE A 9 4.17 -6.25 -16.54
CA ILE A 9 2.74 -6.05 -16.74
C ILE A 9 2.47 -4.54 -16.93
N ALA A 10 1.97 -4.20 -18.12
CA ALA A 10 1.67 -2.82 -18.50
C ALA A 10 0.43 -2.26 -17.77
N SER A 11 -0.62 -3.06 -17.59
CA SER A 11 -1.87 -2.63 -16.95
C SER A 11 -1.74 -2.60 -15.43
N ASP A 12 -2.18 -1.50 -14.80
CA ASP A 12 -2.25 -1.39 -13.33
C ASP A 12 -3.20 -2.42 -12.73
N ASP A 13 -4.34 -2.68 -13.38
CA ASP A 13 -5.32 -3.68 -12.91
C ASP A 13 -4.74 -5.09 -12.90
N ASP A 14 -4.03 -5.46 -13.96
CA ASP A 14 -3.44 -6.80 -14.08
C ASP A 14 -2.23 -6.95 -13.16
N LEU A 15 -1.46 -5.89 -12.97
CA LEU A 15 -0.35 -5.85 -12.02
C LEU A 15 -0.88 -5.98 -10.58
N GLY A 16 -1.93 -5.23 -10.23
CA GLY A 16 -2.59 -5.31 -8.94
C GLY A 16 -3.13 -6.72 -8.66
N LYS A 17 -3.83 -7.34 -9.62
CA LYS A 17 -4.29 -8.73 -9.51
C LYS A 17 -3.14 -9.70 -9.30
N TRP A 18 -2.04 -9.55 -10.05
CA TRP A 18 -0.89 -10.44 -9.93
C TRP A 18 -0.22 -10.30 -8.56
N ILE A 19 0.01 -9.07 -8.08
CA ILE A 19 0.58 -8.81 -6.75
C ILE A 19 -0.33 -9.40 -5.67
N TRP A 20 -1.65 -9.17 -5.76
CA TRP A 20 -2.61 -9.70 -4.82
C TRP A 20 -2.56 -11.23 -4.74
N GLN A 21 -2.57 -11.91 -5.88
CA GLN A 21 -2.61 -13.37 -5.94
C GLN A 21 -1.28 -14.03 -5.53
N ASN A 22 -0.15 -13.36 -5.74
CA ASN A 22 1.18 -13.98 -5.59
C ASN A 22 1.97 -13.49 -4.38
N LEU A 23 1.72 -12.26 -3.92
CA LEU A 23 2.53 -11.59 -2.90
C LEU A 23 1.74 -11.18 -1.65
N VAL A 24 0.41 -11.05 -1.74
CA VAL A 24 -0.42 -10.75 -0.56
C VAL A 24 -0.85 -12.06 0.10
N PRO A 25 -0.46 -12.33 1.36
CA PRO A 25 -0.86 -13.55 2.04
C PRO A 25 -2.33 -13.47 2.46
N LYS A 26 -2.96 -14.65 2.63
CA LYS A 26 -4.33 -14.75 3.17
C LYS A 26 -4.45 -14.18 4.59
N SER A 27 -3.35 -14.18 5.36
CA SER A 27 -3.30 -13.66 6.72
C SER A 27 -1.90 -13.15 7.04
N GLY A 28 -1.82 -12.12 7.90
CA GLY A 28 -0.57 -11.51 8.32
C GLY A 28 0.04 -10.55 7.29
N GLN A 29 1.33 -10.29 7.46
CA GLN A 29 2.13 -9.38 6.64
C GLN A 29 2.78 -10.13 5.46
N SER A 30 2.90 -9.47 4.32
CA SER A 30 3.60 -10.02 3.15
C SER A 30 5.08 -10.26 3.46
N GLU A 31 5.69 -11.22 2.76
CA GLU A 31 7.15 -11.41 2.76
C GLU A 31 7.89 -10.38 1.88
N SER A 32 7.16 -9.65 1.04
CA SER A 32 7.73 -8.66 0.11
C SER A 32 7.19 -7.26 0.36
N VAL A 33 8.03 -6.24 0.14
CA VAL A 33 7.62 -4.84 0.28
C VAL A 33 6.48 -4.53 -0.69
N GLN A 34 6.55 -5.03 -1.91
CA GLN A 34 5.54 -4.83 -2.96
C GLN A 34 4.17 -5.40 -2.54
N GLY A 35 4.14 -6.64 -2.03
CA GLY A 35 2.92 -7.23 -1.50
C GLY A 35 2.39 -6.49 -0.27
N GLU A 36 3.27 -6.04 0.64
CA GLU A 36 2.85 -5.32 1.85
C GLU A 36 2.27 -3.94 1.54
N LEU A 37 2.79 -3.25 0.52
CA LEU A 37 2.24 -1.98 0.05
C LEU A 37 0.80 -2.14 -0.43
N LEU A 38 0.54 -3.08 -1.34
CA LEU A 38 -0.80 -3.34 -1.84
C LEU A 38 -1.74 -3.79 -0.72
N ARG A 39 -1.27 -4.70 0.15
CA ARG A 39 -2.04 -5.15 1.31
C ARG A 39 -2.43 -3.98 2.22
N SER A 40 -1.53 -3.03 2.44
CA SER A 40 -1.74 -1.90 3.34
C SER A 40 -2.84 -0.97 2.82
N ILE A 41 -2.77 -0.56 1.54
CA ILE A 41 -3.78 0.34 0.97
C ILE A 41 -5.14 -0.34 0.84
N GLU A 42 -5.19 -1.62 0.47
CA GLU A 42 -6.45 -2.35 0.34
C GLU A 42 -7.11 -2.64 1.70
N LYS A 43 -6.32 -2.84 2.77
CA LYS A 43 -6.87 -2.90 4.12
C LYS A 43 -7.49 -1.58 4.56
N LEU A 44 -6.85 -0.45 4.25
CA LEU A 44 -7.39 0.88 4.54
C LEU A 44 -8.65 1.17 3.72
N ARG A 45 -8.68 0.75 2.44
CA ARG A 45 -9.85 0.86 1.55
C ARG A 45 -11.02 0.06 2.12
N TYR A 46 -10.77 -1.22 2.41
CA TYR A 46 -11.79 -2.11 2.95
C TYR A 46 -12.36 -1.60 4.27
N GLU A 47 -11.51 -1.15 5.19
CA GLU A 47 -11.94 -0.64 6.49
C GLU A 47 -12.85 0.57 6.38
N ALA A 48 -12.50 1.55 5.54
CA ALA A 48 -13.31 2.74 5.40
C ALA A 48 -14.63 2.44 4.69
N GLN A 49 -14.58 1.71 3.57
CA GLN A 49 -15.75 1.46 2.70
C GLN A 49 -16.72 0.43 3.29
N ASN A 50 -16.23 -0.60 3.98
CA ASN A 50 -17.07 -1.70 4.46
C ASN A 50 -17.36 -1.61 5.96
N ASN A 51 -16.40 -1.14 6.76
CA ASN A 51 -16.54 -1.08 8.22
C ASN A 51 -16.79 0.34 8.75
N GLY A 52 -16.73 1.37 7.89
CA GLY A 52 -16.86 2.76 8.32
C GLY A 52 -15.80 3.17 9.35
N ASN A 53 -14.60 2.58 9.29
CA ASN A 53 -13.54 2.69 10.31
C ASN A 53 -13.94 2.22 11.72
N GLY A 54 -14.96 1.36 11.86
CA GLY A 54 -15.40 0.83 13.16
C GLY A 54 -14.36 -0.06 13.87
N ASN A 55 -13.45 -0.69 13.11
CA ASN A 55 -12.35 -1.50 13.65
C ASN A 55 -11.03 -0.72 13.70
N TRP A 56 -11.08 0.61 13.59
CA TRP A 56 -9.87 1.42 13.56
C TRP A 56 -9.07 1.30 14.86
N ASP A 57 -7.78 1.00 14.71
CA ASP A 57 -6.83 0.89 15.80
C ASP A 57 -5.45 1.40 15.36
N LYS A 58 -4.49 1.36 16.28
CA LYS A 58 -3.09 1.73 16.00
C LYS A 58 -2.48 0.92 14.85
N GLY A 59 -3.00 -0.27 14.56
CA GLY A 59 -2.55 -1.07 13.42
C GLY A 59 -2.81 -0.38 12.08
N PHE A 60 -3.93 0.32 11.90
CA PHE A 60 -4.17 1.09 10.66
C PHE A 60 -3.27 2.31 10.54
N GLU A 61 -2.95 2.96 11.65
CA GLU A 61 -1.96 4.05 11.67
C GLU A 61 -0.59 3.53 11.21
N LEU A 62 -0.18 2.35 11.68
CA LEU A 62 1.07 1.70 11.24
C LEU A 62 1.06 1.33 9.74
N LEU A 63 -0.10 0.98 9.16
CA LEU A 63 -0.21 0.76 7.72
C LEU A 63 0.01 2.07 6.94
N ILE A 64 -0.52 3.19 7.44
CA ILE A 64 -0.30 4.50 6.82
C ILE A 64 1.17 4.92 6.98
N ASP A 65 1.77 4.73 8.16
CA ASP A 65 3.20 5.02 8.39
C ASP A 65 4.09 4.22 7.42
N TYR A 66 3.74 2.95 7.18
CA TYR A 66 4.46 2.10 6.24
C TYR A 66 4.35 2.60 4.78
N LEU A 67 3.13 2.97 4.35
CA LEU A 67 2.92 3.58 3.02
C LEU A 67 3.71 4.89 2.87
N GLU A 68 3.68 5.73 3.90
CA GLU A 68 4.39 7.01 3.92
C GLU A 68 5.91 6.81 3.79
N ASP A 69 6.51 5.93 4.59
CA ASP A 69 7.94 5.61 4.54
C ASP A 69 8.37 5.10 3.15
N LYS A 70 7.65 4.13 2.59
CA LYS A 70 8.06 3.48 1.34
C LYS A 70 7.76 4.29 0.09
N ILE A 71 6.64 5.03 0.05
CA ILE A 71 6.26 5.82 -1.12
C ILE A 71 6.99 7.16 -1.13
N LEU A 72 7.08 7.84 0.04
CA LEU A 72 7.65 9.19 0.18
C LEU A 72 9.11 9.20 0.68
N GLY A 73 9.68 8.07 1.09
CA GLY A 73 11.12 7.95 1.37
C GLY A 73 12.01 7.94 0.12
N ARG A 74 11.41 7.93 -1.09
CA ARG A 74 12.14 7.95 -2.37
C ARG A 74 12.78 9.32 -2.66
N PRO A 75 13.89 9.39 -3.41
CA PRO A 75 14.52 10.66 -3.78
C PRO A 75 13.55 11.63 -4.45
N LYS A 76 13.62 12.90 -4.05
CA LYS A 76 12.63 13.96 -4.36
C LYS A 76 12.53 14.37 -5.83
N SER A 77 13.15 13.68 -6.80
CA SER A 77 13.05 14.02 -8.24
C SER A 77 11.60 13.98 -8.79
N PHE A 78 10.63 13.57 -7.97
CA PHE A 78 9.18 13.56 -8.22
C PHE A 78 8.40 14.65 -7.45
N PHE A 79 8.85 15.92 -7.47
CA PHE A 79 8.29 16.99 -6.62
C PHE A 79 6.78 17.28 -6.72
N LYS A 80 6.06 16.89 -7.79
CA LYS A 80 4.61 17.16 -7.91
C LYS A 80 3.72 16.10 -7.23
N SER A 81 4.06 14.81 -7.25
CA SER A 81 3.18 13.77 -6.69
C SER A 81 3.31 13.59 -5.17
N PHE A 82 4.44 13.98 -4.58
CA PHE A 82 4.67 13.83 -3.13
C PHE A 82 3.69 14.66 -2.30
N SER A 83 3.39 15.90 -2.71
CA SER A 83 2.48 16.75 -1.93
C SER A 83 1.04 16.24 -1.97
N SER A 84 0.58 15.62 -3.06
CA SER A 84 -0.77 15.06 -3.13
C SER A 84 -0.86 13.77 -2.31
N ILE A 85 0.10 12.85 -2.46
CA ILE A 85 0.11 11.59 -1.72
C ILE A 85 0.23 11.81 -0.22
N GLN A 86 1.06 12.76 0.24
CA GLN A 86 1.11 13.10 1.67
C GLN A 86 -0.24 13.59 2.18
N LYS A 87 -0.95 14.42 1.41
CA LYS A 87 -2.29 14.93 1.78
C LYS A 87 -3.32 13.80 1.81
N ASP A 88 -3.23 12.89 0.85
CA ASP A 88 -4.06 11.70 0.73
C ASP A 88 -3.87 10.79 1.95
N LEU A 89 -2.63 10.43 2.29
CA LEU A 89 -2.33 9.63 3.49
C LEU A 89 -2.77 10.34 4.78
N ASN A 90 -2.56 11.65 4.89
CA ASN A 90 -3.06 12.44 6.01
C ASN A 90 -4.60 12.48 6.09
N ARG A 91 -5.30 12.43 4.95
CA ARG A 91 -6.76 12.33 4.92
C ARG A 91 -7.24 10.96 5.42
N LEU A 92 -6.55 9.88 5.07
CA LEU A 92 -6.87 8.54 5.57
C LEU A 92 -6.69 8.42 7.09
N ARG A 93 -5.74 9.15 7.70
CA ARG A 93 -5.57 9.20 9.16
C ARG A 93 -6.78 9.78 9.92
N LYS A 94 -7.65 10.55 9.25
CA LYS A 94 -8.84 11.16 9.86
C LYS A 94 -9.96 10.13 10.05
N PHE A 95 -9.70 9.09 10.85
CA PHE A 95 -10.57 7.91 10.94
C PHE A 95 -12.02 8.21 11.35
N LYS A 96 -12.24 9.23 12.21
CA LYS A 96 -13.57 9.70 12.63
C LYS A 96 -14.44 10.21 11.48
N ASN A 97 -13.84 10.49 10.33
CA ASN A 97 -14.50 10.85 9.10
C ASN A 97 -13.98 9.92 8.00
N PRO A 98 -14.48 8.68 7.88
CA PRO A 98 -14.02 7.72 6.87
C PRO A 98 -14.00 8.34 5.48
N TYR A 99 -12.99 8.01 4.68
CA TYR A 99 -12.94 8.41 3.28
C TYR A 99 -13.35 7.20 2.46
N VAL A 100 -14.45 7.30 1.70
CA VAL A 100 -15.05 6.14 1.03
C VAL A 100 -14.89 6.18 -0.49
N ASP A 101 -14.58 7.33 -1.05
CA ASP A 101 -14.38 7.50 -2.48
C ASP A 101 -13.07 6.85 -2.93
N ASP A 102 -13.07 6.24 -4.11
CA ASP A 102 -11.91 5.48 -4.62
C ASP A 102 -10.73 6.36 -5.05
N ASP A 103 -10.96 7.64 -5.34
CA ASP A 103 -9.98 8.51 -6.00
C ASP A 103 -8.65 8.63 -5.24
N LEU A 104 -8.70 8.65 -3.90
CA LEU A 104 -7.52 8.69 -3.04
C LEU A 104 -6.79 7.34 -3.07
N TYR A 105 -7.53 6.25 -2.89
CA TYR A 105 -6.98 4.90 -2.89
C TYR A 105 -6.32 4.58 -4.24
N ASP A 106 -6.95 4.98 -5.34
CA ASP A 106 -6.44 4.75 -6.69
C ASP A 106 -5.17 5.57 -6.97
N ARG A 107 -5.09 6.82 -6.48
CA ARG A 107 -3.84 7.61 -6.56
C ARG A 107 -2.69 6.97 -5.79
N VAL A 108 -2.95 6.45 -4.59
CA VAL A 108 -1.93 5.76 -3.79
C VAL A 108 -1.54 4.44 -4.45
N SER A 109 -2.49 3.67 -4.97
CA SER A 109 -2.24 2.43 -5.72
C SER A 109 -1.41 2.67 -6.97
N ALA A 110 -1.66 3.74 -7.73
CA ALA A 110 -0.85 4.09 -8.89
C ALA A 110 0.64 4.32 -8.53
N GLU A 111 0.91 4.98 -7.40
CA GLU A 111 2.29 5.16 -6.91
C GLU A 111 2.92 3.86 -6.41
N ILE A 112 2.13 2.94 -5.83
CA ILE A 112 2.57 1.58 -5.49
C ILE A 112 2.93 0.80 -6.75
N PHE A 113 2.11 0.86 -7.81
CA PHE A 113 2.38 0.16 -9.06
C PHE A 113 3.62 0.70 -9.76
N LYS A 114 3.81 2.02 -9.75
CA LYS A 114 5.05 2.64 -10.19
C LYS A 114 6.26 2.15 -9.38
N PHE A 115 6.14 2.11 -8.05
CA PHE A 115 7.19 1.53 -7.19
C PHE A 115 7.52 0.08 -7.57
N CYS A 116 6.50 -0.74 -7.84
CA CYS A 116 6.68 -2.14 -8.22
C CYS A 116 7.39 -2.29 -9.57
N ARG A 117 7.08 -1.44 -10.56
CA ARG A 117 7.75 -1.43 -11.87
C ARG A 117 9.20 -0.93 -11.78
N GLU A 118 9.48 0.05 -10.91
CA GLU A 118 10.83 0.51 -10.62
C GLU A 118 11.67 -0.54 -9.86
N ASN A 119 11.01 -1.45 -9.13
CA ASN A 119 11.61 -2.48 -8.30
C ASN A 119 11.04 -3.87 -8.62
N PRO A 120 11.30 -4.42 -9.82
CA PRO A 120 10.70 -5.69 -10.24
C PRO A 120 11.26 -6.89 -9.48
N ASN A 121 12.48 -6.78 -8.94
CA ASN A 121 13.02 -7.78 -8.02
C ASN A 121 12.37 -7.60 -6.64
N LEU A 122 11.82 -8.68 -6.07
CA LEU A 122 11.16 -8.60 -4.77
C LEU A 122 12.13 -8.13 -3.67
N ILE A 123 11.68 -7.13 -2.92
CA ILE A 123 12.41 -6.62 -1.77
C ILE A 123 11.86 -7.33 -0.54
N VAL A 124 12.74 -7.91 0.26
CA VAL A 124 12.34 -8.57 1.51
C VAL A 124 11.69 -7.55 2.45
N HIS A 125 10.52 -7.89 2.96
CA HIS A 125 9.83 -7.07 3.95
C HIS A 125 10.21 -7.49 5.37
N GLU A 126 10.73 -6.54 6.15
CA GLU A 126 10.92 -6.69 7.59
C GLU A 126 9.58 -6.50 8.32
N LYS A 127 9.00 -7.58 8.82
CA LYS A 127 7.68 -7.57 9.47
C LYS A 127 7.69 -6.75 10.76
N ASN A 128 6.67 -5.91 10.92
CA ASN A 128 6.45 -5.14 12.14
C ASN A 128 5.72 -5.98 13.20
N SER A 129 6.41 -6.33 14.29
CA SER A 129 5.84 -7.13 15.40
C SER A 129 4.66 -6.46 16.13
N LYS A 130 4.50 -5.14 16.01
CA LYS A 130 3.38 -4.38 16.57
C LYS A 130 2.15 -4.40 15.67
N LEU A 131 2.31 -4.76 14.39
CA LEU A 131 1.22 -4.85 13.42
C LEU A 131 0.62 -6.26 13.44
N LYS A 132 -0.43 -6.43 14.26
CA LYS A 132 -1.15 -7.71 14.45
C LYS A 132 -2.21 -7.99 13.38
N ARG A 133 -2.10 -7.34 12.22
CA ARG A 133 -3.08 -7.34 11.13
C ARG A 133 -2.60 -8.19 9.97
#